data_AF-A0A2V6UT37-F1
#
_entry.id   AF-A0A2V6UT37-F1
#
_cell.length_a   1.000
_cell.length_b   1.000
_cell.length_c   1.000
_cell.angle_alpha   90.00
_cell.angle_beta   90.00
_cell.angle_gamma   90.00
#
_symmetry.space_group_name_H-M   'P 1'
#
loop_
_entity.id
_entity.type
_entity.pdbx_description
1 polymer ?
#
loop_
_entity_poly.entity_id
_entity_poly.type
_entity_poly.pdbx_seq_one_letter_code
_entity_poly.pdbx_strand_id
1 'polypeptide(L)' 'MTSTMTPLDTPRQTTTDAIRPFRFHASDEDLADLRQRIKATRWPEKEPVADFSQGVPLATMQKLARYWTTEYD' A
#
# COMPACT_ATOMS: atom_id res chain seq x y z
N MET A 1 59.50 15.59 -7.87
CA MET A 1 58.17 15.45 -7.23
C MET A 1 57.37 14.46 -8.07
N THR A 2 57.44 13.18 -7.73
CA THR A 2 56.73 12.09 -8.43
C THR A 2 55.66 11.58 -7.48
N SER A 3 54.40 11.96 -7.70
CA SER A 3 53.27 11.44 -6.94
C SER A 3 52.70 10.24 -7.65
N THR A 4 52.79 9.08 -6.99
CA THR A 4 52.16 7.82 -7.38
C THR A 4 50.68 7.89 -7.02
N MET A 5 49.78 7.73 -7.99
CA MET A 5 48.33 7.64 -7.76
C MET A 5 47.96 6.16 -7.54
N THR A 6 47.68 5.80 -6.28
CA THR A 6 47.14 4.49 -5.91
C THR A 6 45.70 4.37 -6.42
N PRO A 7 45.34 3.34 -7.22
CA PRO A 7 43.94 3.12 -7.56
C PRO A 7 43.20 2.55 -6.34
N LEU A 8 42.08 3.18 -5.99
CA LEU A 8 41.12 2.70 -5.00
C LEU A 8 40.41 1.46 -5.56
N ASP A 9 40.74 0.28 -5.03
CA ASP A 9 40.01 -0.95 -5.33
C ASP A 9 38.65 -0.88 -4.62
N THR A 10 37.61 -0.50 -5.37
CA THR A 10 36.24 -0.43 -4.86
C THR A 10 35.67 -1.86 -4.90
N PRO A 11 35.20 -2.43 -3.77
CA PRO A 11 34.62 -3.76 -3.80
C PRO A 11 33.41 -3.77 -4.73
N ARG A 12 33.49 -4.52 -5.82
CA ARG A 12 32.37 -4.76 -6.73
C ARG A 12 31.25 -5.42 -5.93
N GLN A 13 30.14 -4.72 -5.73
CA GLN A 13 28.92 -5.35 -5.27
C GLN A 13 28.52 -6.40 -6.30
N THR A 14 28.52 -7.67 -5.91
CA THR A 14 28.05 -8.77 -6.75
C THR A 14 26.53 -8.71 -6.82
N THR A 15 26.01 -7.90 -7.73
CA THR A 15 24.59 -7.91 -8.09
C THR A 15 24.27 -9.27 -8.68
N THR A 16 23.66 -10.15 -7.90
CA THR A 16 23.21 -11.44 -8.38
C THR A 16 21.88 -11.21 -9.10
N ASP A 17 21.91 -11.19 -10.44
CA ASP A 17 20.80 -10.87 -11.33
C ASP A 17 19.74 -11.99 -11.43
N ALA A 18 19.54 -12.72 -10.33
CA ALA A 18 18.77 -13.94 -10.32
C ALA A 18 17.37 -13.70 -9.75
N ILE A 19 16.36 -14.09 -10.53
CA ILE A 19 14.94 -13.99 -10.16
C ILE A 19 14.68 -14.81 -8.89
N ARG A 20 13.99 -14.22 -7.90
CA ARG A 20 13.64 -14.85 -6.62
C ARG A 20 12.12 -14.97 -6.50
N PRO A 21 11.58 -16.14 -6.08
CA PRO A 21 10.16 -16.26 -5.78
C PRO A 21 9.74 -15.30 -4.67
N PHE A 22 8.68 -14.54 -4.92
CA PHE A 22 8.01 -13.70 -3.92
C PHE A 22 6.71 -14.36 -3.48
N ARG A 23 6.49 -14.43 -2.17
CA ARG A 23 5.21 -14.85 -1.57
C ARG A 23 4.75 -13.76 -0.62
N PHE A 24 3.50 -13.33 -0.80
CA PHE A 24 2.85 -12.39 0.10
C PHE A 24 2.02 -13.16 1.13
N HIS A 25 2.02 -12.65 2.35
CA HIS A 25 1.16 -13.10 3.44
C HIS A 25 0.77 -11.87 4.27
N ALA A 26 -0.53 -11.62 4.42
CA ALA A 26 -1.04 -10.65 5.37
C ALA A 26 -1.27 -11.36 6.70
N SER A 27 -0.84 -10.75 7.82
CA SER A 27 -1.10 -11.35 9.13
C SER A 27 -2.56 -11.12 9.57
N ASP A 28 -3.09 -12.02 10.40
CA ASP A 28 -4.43 -11.85 10.98
C ASP A 28 -4.55 -10.55 11.80
N GLU A 29 -3.46 -10.13 12.44
CA GLU A 29 -3.37 -8.87 13.19
C GLU A 29 -3.50 -7.66 12.25
N ASP A 30 -2.79 -7.65 11.13
CA ASP A 30 -2.89 -6.57 10.13
C ASP A 30 -4.31 -6.49 9.55
N LEU A 31 -4.94 -7.65 9.29
CA LEU A 31 -6.33 -7.72 8.80
C LEU A 31 -7.33 -7.25 9.86
N ALA A 32 -7.09 -7.56 11.14
CA ALA A 32 -7.92 -7.07 12.24
C ALA A 32 -7.81 -5.55 12.40
N ASP A 33 -6.59 -4.99 12.35
CA ASP A 33 -6.37 -3.54 12.38
C ASP A 33 -7.04 -2.84 11.20
N LEU A 34 -6.89 -3.38 9.98
CA LEU A 34 -7.54 -2.87 8.79
C LEU A 34 -9.06 -2.78 8.99
N ARG A 35 -9.69 -3.87 9.45
CA ARG A 35 -11.15 -3.90 9.71
C ARG A 35 -11.56 -2.92 10.79
N GLN A 36 -10.75 -2.75 11.84
CA GLN A 36 -11.01 -1.76 12.89
C GLN A 36 -10.97 -0.32 12.35
N ARG A 37 -9.97 0.00 11.53
CA ARG A 37 -9.82 1.33 10.93
C ARG A 37 -10.96 1.67 9.97
N ILE A 38 -11.39 0.70 9.16
CA ILE A 38 -12.56 0.87 8.29
C ILE A 38 -13.81 1.16 9.13
N LYS A 39 -14.04 0.44 10.24
CA LYS A 39 -15.16 0.68 11.15
C LYS A 39 -15.10 2.04 11.84
N ALA A 40 -13.90 2.55 12.11
CA ALA A 40 -13.67 3.85 12.73
C ALA A 40 -13.76 5.04 11.75
N THR A 41 -14.09 4.79 10.47
CA THR A 41 -14.18 5.83 9.44
C THR A 41 -15.18 6.91 9.83
N ARG A 42 -14.73 8.17 9.81
CA ARG A 42 -15.60 9.34 9.95
C ARG A 42 -16.10 9.74 8.56
N TRP A 43 -17.40 9.61 8.34
CA TRP A 43 -18.00 9.91 7.06
C TRP A 43 -18.27 11.41 6.90
N PRO A 44 -18.03 11.98 5.71
CA PRO A 44 -18.49 13.33 5.40
C PRO A 44 -20.02 13.35 5.25
N GLU A 45 -20.56 14.55 5.08
CA GLU A 45 -21.93 14.74 4.62
C GLU A 45 -22.12 14.23 3.18
N LYS A 46 -23.38 14.06 2.79
CA LYS A 46 -23.74 13.62 1.44
C LYS A 46 -23.45 14.71 0.41
N GLU A 47 -23.08 14.28 -0.79
CA GLU A 47 -22.78 15.13 -1.93
C GLU A 47 -24.02 15.91 -2.41
N PRO A 48 -23.83 17.10 -2.99
CA PRO A 48 -24.91 17.90 -3.54
C PRO A 48 -25.46 17.39 -4.88
N VAL A 49 -24.69 16.58 -5.62
CA VAL A 49 -25.06 16.09 -6.95
C VAL A 49 -25.31 14.58 -6.93
N ALA A 50 -26.15 14.11 -7.85
CA ALA A 50 -26.51 12.70 -7.96
C ALA A 50 -25.60 11.89 -8.90
N ASP A 51 -24.66 12.56 -9.59
CA ASP A 51 -23.73 11.93 -10.53
C ASP A 51 -22.29 11.89 -9.95
N PHE A 52 -21.35 11.39 -10.76
CA PHE A 52 -19.95 11.20 -10.36
C PHE A 52 -19.07 12.42 -10.67
N SER A 53 -19.65 13.58 -11.04
CA SER A 53 -18.86 14.77 -11.41
C SER A 53 -17.99 15.31 -10.28
N GLN A 54 -18.32 14.96 -9.02
CA GLN A 54 -17.56 15.33 -7.82
C GLN A 54 -16.78 14.17 -7.19
N GLY A 55 -16.67 13.04 -7.90
CA GLY A 55 -15.97 11.85 -7.42
C GLY A 55 -16.91 10.72 -7.04
N VAL A 56 -16.40 9.79 -6.21
CA VAL A 56 -17.15 8.59 -5.82
C VAL A 56 -18.21 8.95 -4.78
N PRO A 57 -19.49 8.59 -4.99
CA PRO A 57 -20.54 8.82 -4.00
C PRO A 57 -20.26 8.09 -2.68
N LEU A 58 -20.63 8.73 -1.58
CA LEU A 58 -20.55 8.26 -0.20
C LEU A 58 -21.24 6.91 -0.05
N ALA A 59 -22.40 6.74 -0.68
CA ALA A 59 -23.13 5.48 -0.67
C ALA A 59 -22.31 4.32 -1.25
N THR A 60 -21.51 4.58 -2.29
CA THR A 60 -20.61 3.58 -2.87
C THR A 60 -19.47 3.25 -1.92
N MET A 61 -18.84 4.26 -1.30
CA MET A 61 -17.76 4.05 -0.32
C MET A 61 -18.25 3.31 0.92
N GLN A 62 -19.45 3.60 1.41
CA GLN A 62 -20.06 2.89 2.54
C GLN A 62 -20.38 1.42 2.21
N LYS A 63 -20.82 1.13 0.97
CA LYS A 63 -21.01 -0.25 0.50
C LYS A 63 -19.69 -1.01 0.45
N LEU A 64 -18.64 -0.38 -0.09
CA LEU A 64 -17.31 -0.98 -0.14
C LEU A 64 -16.75 -1.26 1.26
N ALA A 65 -16.84 -0.28 2.16
CA ALA A 65 -16.40 -0.42 3.54
C ALA A 65 -17.11 -1.59 4.25
N ARG A 66 -18.44 -1.72 4.05
CA ARG A 66 -19.21 -2.86 4.56
C ARG A 66 -18.64 -4.17 4.04
N TYR A 67 -18.56 -4.32 2.72
CA TYR A 67 -18.08 -5.54 2.07
C TYR A 67 -16.71 -5.99 2.61
N TRP A 68 -15.74 -5.08 2.70
CA TRP A 68 -14.40 -5.38 3.23
C TRP A 68 -14.39 -5.78 4.71
N THR A 69 -15.36 -5.33 5.50
CA THR A 69 -15.42 -5.68 6.92
C THR A 69 -16.18 -6.97 7.22
N THR A 70 -17.02 -7.45 6.31
CA THR A 70 -17.97 -8.53 6.59
C THR A 70 -17.93 -9.71 5.63
N GLU A 71 -17.53 -9.49 4.38
CA GLU A 71 -17.68 -10.48 3.31
C GLU A 71 -16.35 -10.85 2.63
N TYR A 72 -15.31 -10.03 2.78
CA TYR A 72 -14.00 -10.27 2.20
C TYR A 72 -13.06 -10.99 3.19
N ASP A 73 -12.50 -12.11 2.75
CA ASP A 73 -11.51 -12.94 3.46
C ASP A 73 -10.16 -12.95 2.71
#